data_AF-A0A536AJL7-F1
#
_entry.id   AF-A0A536AJL7-F1
#
_cell.length_a   1.000
_cell.length_b   1.000
_cell.length_c   1.000
_cell.angle_alpha   90.00
_cell.angle_beta   90.00
_cell.angle_gamma   90.00
#
_symmetry.space_group_name_H-M   'P 1'
#
loop_
_entity.id
_entity.type
_entity.pdbx_description
1 polymer ?
#
loop_
_entity_poly.entity_id
_entity_poly.type
_entity_poly.pdbx_seq_one_letter_code
_entity_poly.pdbx_strand_id
1 'polypeptide(L)'
;MTASNPLPRALVFNCHITGLAVARSLAARGVEVIALDPDPRGLGQASRAVVQRHKCPNALEDERGFIQYLVDNAKRFGEGAVLFPTNDEWVLAVARYRSQLEACYRIPFSELSVIDAVLDKRRLYADAHHLGIPIPKTFTLNDPKATAREIRYPAIVKPAE
;
A
#
# COMPACT_ATOMS: atom_id res chain seq x y z
N MET A 1 -16.49 -31.40 15.63
CA MET A 1 -15.82 -30.09 15.62
C MET A 1 -14.98 -30.04 14.34
N THR A 2 -15.42 -29.31 13.32
CA THR A 2 -14.62 -29.10 12.10
C THR A 2 -13.44 -28.22 12.47
N ALA A 3 -12.22 -28.75 12.35
CA ALA A 3 -11.01 -27.94 12.51
C ALA A 3 -11.08 -26.78 11.50
N SER A 4 -11.29 -25.56 11.98
CA SER A 4 -11.22 -24.37 11.14
C SER A 4 -9.79 -24.29 10.63
N ASN A 5 -9.61 -24.26 9.30
CA ASN A 5 -8.30 -24.04 8.73
C ASN A 5 -7.72 -22.74 9.32
N PRO A 6 -6.45 -22.71 9.75
CA PRO A 6 -5.85 -21.51 10.30
C PRO A 6 -5.93 -20.39 9.26
N LEU A 7 -6.26 -19.18 9.71
CA LEU A 7 -6.32 -18.01 8.84
C LEU A 7 -4.94 -17.78 8.19
N PRO A 8 -4.88 -17.35 6.92
CA PRO A 8 -3.63 -16.96 6.30
C PRO A 8 -2.96 -15.85 7.10
N ARG A 9 -1.64 -15.91 7.21
CA ARG A 9 -0.85 -14.84 7.83
C ARG A 9 -0.97 -13.54 7.05
N ALA A 10 -0.79 -12.42 7.74
CA ALA A 10 -0.68 -11.11 7.13
C ALA A 10 0.75 -10.60 7.21
N LEU A 11 1.33 -10.22 6.07
CA LEU A 11 2.60 -9.51 6.02
C LEU A 11 2.31 -8.03 5.87
N VAL A 12 2.58 -7.26 6.92
CA VAL A 12 2.39 -5.81 6.93
C VAL A 12 3.73 -5.15 6.68
N PHE A 13 3.83 -4.33 5.64
CA PHE A 13 5.06 -3.62 5.28
C PHE A 13 5.01 -2.18 5.78
N ASN A 14 6.16 -1.56 6.00
CA ASN A 14 6.26 -0.15 6.41
C ASN A 14 5.44 0.12 7.69
N CYS A 15 5.76 -0.63 8.74
CA CYS A 15 5.01 -0.73 9.99
C CYS A 15 5.16 0.52 10.89
N HIS A 16 4.88 1.71 10.36
CA HIS A 16 4.68 2.93 11.13
C HIS A 16 3.23 3.00 11.67
N ILE A 17 2.59 4.17 11.66
CA ILE A 17 1.27 4.35 12.27
C ILE A 17 0.16 3.55 11.54
N THR A 18 0.18 3.54 10.20
CA THR A 18 -0.78 2.79 9.39
C THR A 18 -0.62 1.29 9.60
N GLY A 19 0.62 0.77 9.52
CA GLY A 19 0.89 -0.64 9.77
C GLY A 19 0.56 -1.09 11.20
N LEU A 20 0.75 -0.22 12.21
CA LEU A 20 0.33 -0.51 13.58
C LEU A 20 -1.20 -0.70 13.68
N ALA A 21 -1.98 0.17 13.01
CA ALA A 21 -3.43 0.06 13.00
C ALA A 21 -3.92 -1.21 12.29
N VAL A 22 -3.32 -1.53 11.13
CA VAL A 22 -3.59 -2.77 10.38
C VAL A 22 -3.26 -3.99 11.25
N ALA A 23 -2.06 -4.04 11.83
CA ALA A 23 -1.62 -5.16 12.66
C ALA A 23 -2.56 -5.40 13.86
N ARG A 24 -2.93 -4.35 14.58
CA ARG A 24 -3.86 -4.46 15.72
C ARG A 24 -5.25 -4.94 15.31
N SER A 25 -5.77 -4.43 14.19
CA SER A 25 -7.08 -4.82 13.69
C SER A 25 -7.13 -6.29 13.28
N LEU A 26 -6.08 -6.78 12.61
CA LEU A 26 -5.97 -8.17 12.17
C LEU A 26 -5.73 -9.13 13.34
N ALA A 27 -4.82 -8.78 14.26
CA ALA A 27 -4.54 -9.60 15.44
C ALA A 27 -5.77 -9.75 16.35
N ALA A 28 -6.60 -8.70 16.50
CA ALA A 28 -7.86 -8.77 17.23
C ALA A 28 -8.86 -9.79 16.64
N ARG A 29 -8.65 -10.24 15.40
CA ARG A 29 -9.46 -11.26 14.69
C ARG A 29 -8.74 -12.60 14.58
N GLY A 30 -7.64 -12.80 15.31
CA GLY A 30 -6.89 -14.05 15.33
C GLY A 30 -5.98 -14.27 14.12
N VAL A 31 -5.71 -13.23 13.32
CA VAL A 31 -4.73 -13.32 12.22
C VAL A 31 -3.32 -13.11 12.77
N GLU A 32 -2.41 -14.04 12.47
CA GLU A 32 -0.99 -13.87 12.77
C GLU A 32 -0.37 -12.81 11.84
N VAL A 33 0.24 -11.78 12.44
CA VAL A 33 0.84 -10.65 11.70
C VAL A 33 2.37 -10.72 11.75
N ILE A 34 2.99 -10.70 10.58
CA ILE A 34 4.42 -10.54 10.37
C ILE A 34 4.68 -9.10 9.92
N ALA A 35 5.56 -8.37 10.61
CA ALA A 35 5.97 -7.03 10.22
C ALA A 35 7.27 -7.07 9.42
N LEU A 36 7.29 -6.40 8.26
CA LEU A 36 8.50 -6.10 7.50
C LEU A 36 8.73 -4.60 7.47
N ASP A 37 9.95 -4.18 7.80
CA ASP A 37 10.32 -2.76 7.79
C ASP A 37 11.84 -2.60 7.59
N PRO A 38 12.30 -1.61 6.81
CA PRO A 38 13.72 -1.29 6.75
C PRO A 38 14.26 -0.73 8.08
N ASP A 39 13.44 -0.05 8.89
CA ASP A 39 13.82 0.40 10.23
C ASP A 39 13.34 -0.60 11.31
N PRO A 40 14.27 -1.30 12.01
CA PRO A 40 13.93 -2.20 13.10
C PRO A 40 13.24 -1.51 14.31
N ARG A 41 13.23 -0.17 14.35
CA ARG A 41 12.67 0.65 15.43
C ARG A 41 11.28 1.22 15.10
N GLY A 42 10.68 0.86 13.96
CA GLY A 42 9.34 1.30 13.58
C GLY A 42 8.27 0.98 14.64
N LEU A 43 7.31 1.89 14.85
CA LEU A 43 6.30 1.82 15.92
C LEU A 43 5.47 0.53 15.92
N GLY A 44 5.10 0.05 14.73
CA GLY A 44 4.37 -1.20 14.54
C GLY A 44 5.19 -2.43 14.93
N GLN A 45 6.52 -2.36 14.85
CA GLN A 45 7.39 -3.45 15.30
C GLN A 45 7.27 -3.66 16.81
N ALA A 46 7.16 -2.60 17.64
CA ALA A 46 7.01 -2.78 19.09
C ALA A 46 5.65 -3.33 19.55
N SER A 47 4.70 -3.51 18.61
CA SER A 47 3.34 -3.95 18.93
C SER A 47 3.26 -5.42 19.34
N ARG A 48 2.49 -5.71 20.40
CA ARG A 48 2.11 -7.09 20.79
C ARG A 48 1.24 -7.79 19.74
N ALA A 49 0.68 -7.04 18.79
CA ALA A 49 -0.10 -7.58 17.67
C ALA A 49 0.77 -8.29 16.62
N VAL A 50 2.09 -8.06 16.62
CA VAL A 50 3.03 -8.62 15.64
C VAL A 50 3.76 -9.82 16.25
N VAL A 51 3.61 -10.99 15.62
CA VAL A 51 4.21 -12.26 16.08
C VAL A 51 5.65 -12.44 15.60
N GLN A 52 5.99 -11.91 14.42
CA GLN A 52 7.34 -11.96 13.86
C GLN A 52 7.71 -10.63 13.19
N ARG A 53 9.01 -10.33 13.20
CA ARG A 53 9.57 -9.04 12.77
C ARG A 53 10.79 -9.31 11.93
N HIS A 54 10.87 -8.67 10.78
CA HIS A 54 12.04 -8.78 9.94
C HIS A 54 12.45 -7.43 9.37
N LYS A 55 13.75 -7.17 9.43
CA LYS A 55 14.36 -6.13 8.62
C LYS A 55 14.34 -6.59 7.16
N CYS A 56 13.84 -5.76 6.27
CA CYS A 56 13.82 -6.00 4.83
C CYS A 56 14.50 -4.85 4.06
N PRO A 57 14.83 -5.04 2.78
CA PRO A 57 15.20 -3.93 1.90
C PRO A 57 14.09 -2.87 1.84
N ASN A 58 14.47 -1.61 1.66
CA ASN A 58 13.51 -0.53 1.44
C ASN A 58 13.05 -0.55 -0.03
N ALA A 59 11.76 -0.74 -0.29
CA ALA A 59 11.24 -0.78 -1.65
C ALA A 59 11.47 0.50 -2.46
N LEU A 60 11.67 1.66 -1.80
CA LEU A 60 12.00 2.92 -2.47
C LEU A 60 13.47 3.03 -2.90
N GLU A 61 14.36 2.27 -2.25
CA GLU A 61 15.80 2.30 -2.53
C GLU A 61 16.24 1.11 -3.39
N ASP A 62 15.68 -0.06 -3.12
CA ASP A 62 15.97 -1.32 -3.80
C ASP A 62 14.68 -2.15 -3.96
N GLU A 63 13.84 -1.70 -4.89
CA GLU A 63 12.56 -2.35 -5.23
C GLU A 63 12.78 -3.84 -5.56
N ARG A 64 13.71 -4.14 -6.47
CA ARG A 64 13.99 -5.52 -6.90
C ARG A 64 14.50 -6.38 -5.74
N GLY A 65 15.39 -5.85 -4.89
CA GLY A 65 15.87 -6.54 -3.71
C GLY A 65 14.76 -6.83 -2.70
N PHE A 66 13.82 -5.91 -2.51
CA PHE A 66 12.64 -6.15 -1.66
C PHE A 66 11.76 -7.28 -2.22
N ILE A 67 11.49 -7.29 -3.52
CA ILE A 67 10.68 -8.34 -4.15
C ILE A 67 11.38 -9.70 -4.06
N GLN A 68 12.69 -9.75 -4.34
CA GLN A 68 13.46 -10.99 -4.22
C GLN A 68 13.46 -11.48 -2.77
N TYR A 69 13.61 -10.58 -1.80
CA TYR A 69 13.50 -10.90 -0.38
C TYR A 69 12.16 -11.55 -0.02
N LEU A 70 11.04 -11.05 -0.56
CA LEU A 70 9.74 -11.68 -0.37
C LEU A 70 9.69 -13.09 -0.97
N VAL A 71 10.15 -13.28 -2.20
CA VAL A 71 10.14 -14.59 -2.87
C VAL A 71 10.98 -15.61 -2.11
N ASP A 72 12.21 -15.23 -1.73
CA ASP A 72 13.14 -16.12 -1.03
C ASP A 72 12.62 -16.56 0.34
N ASN A 73 11.79 -15.73 0.99
CA ASN A 73 11.24 -15.99 2.31
C ASN A 73 9.78 -16.47 2.30
N ALA A 74 9.19 -16.76 1.14
CA ALA A 74 7.79 -17.18 1.02
C ALA A 74 7.40 -18.34 1.96
N LYS A 75 8.21 -19.41 1.96
CA LYS A 75 7.98 -20.57 2.85
C LYS A 75 8.08 -20.21 4.32
N ARG A 76 9.00 -19.30 4.67
CA ARG A 76 9.22 -18.85 6.05
C ARG A 76 8.04 -17.98 6.53
N PHE A 77 7.56 -17.08 5.69
CA PHE A 77 6.46 -16.19 6.03
C PHE A 77 5.09 -16.88 5.95
N GLY A 78 5.01 -17.98 5.20
CA GLY A 78 3.83 -18.81 5.03
C GLY A 78 3.28 -18.67 3.62
N GLU A 79 3.22 -19.79 2.90
CA GLU A 79 2.65 -19.81 1.54
C GLU A 79 1.18 -19.36 1.59
N GLY A 80 0.82 -18.46 0.67
CA GLY A 80 -0.50 -17.87 0.60
C GLY A 80 -0.78 -16.79 1.66
N ALA A 81 0.23 -16.30 2.37
CA ALA A 81 0.08 -15.14 3.23
C ALA A 81 -0.35 -13.90 2.41
N VAL A 82 -1.10 -12.99 3.06
CA VAL A 82 -1.69 -11.81 2.42
C VAL A 82 -0.77 -10.61 2.61
N LEU A 83 -0.50 -9.89 1.52
CA LEU A 83 0.36 -8.71 1.54
C LEU A 83 -0.45 -7.45 1.89
N PHE A 84 0.03 -6.71 2.89
CA PHE A 84 -0.52 -5.44 3.34
C PHE A 84 0.56 -4.35 3.30
N PRO A 85 0.90 -3.82 2.10
CA PRO A 85 1.62 -2.56 1.99
C PRO A 85 0.79 -1.42 2.61
N THR A 86 1.44 -0.46 3.25
CA THR A 86 0.75 0.56 4.07
C THR A 86 0.95 2.00 3.59
N ASN A 87 1.56 2.15 2.42
CA ASN A 87 1.73 3.39 1.65
C ASN A 87 1.87 3.07 0.16
N ASP A 88 1.76 4.11 -0.65
CA ASP A 88 1.59 4.03 -2.10
C ASP A 88 2.82 3.42 -2.80
N GLU A 89 4.03 3.75 -2.36
CA GLU A 89 5.26 3.25 -2.96
C GLU A 89 5.39 1.72 -2.81
N TRP A 90 4.95 1.17 -1.70
CA TRP A 90 4.99 -0.27 -1.45
C TRP A 90 3.85 -1.01 -2.16
N VAL A 91 2.70 -0.35 -2.33
CA VAL A 91 1.62 -0.85 -3.19
C VAL A 91 2.12 -0.95 -4.63
N LEU A 92 2.79 0.09 -5.15
CA LEU A 92 3.37 0.13 -6.48
C LEU A 92 4.44 -0.94 -6.69
N ALA A 93 5.36 -1.10 -5.74
CA ALA A 93 6.40 -2.13 -5.80
C ALA A 93 5.79 -3.53 -5.91
N VAL A 94 4.78 -3.85 -5.10
CA VAL A 94 4.08 -5.14 -5.19
C VAL A 94 3.34 -5.28 -6.52
N ALA A 95 2.64 -4.24 -6.98
CA ALA A 95 1.84 -4.28 -8.20
C ALA A 95 2.70 -4.49 -9.46
N ARG A 96 3.88 -3.87 -9.54
CA ARG A 96 4.84 -4.05 -10.66
C ARG A 96 5.35 -5.48 -10.79
N TYR A 97 5.45 -6.20 -9.67
CA TYR A 97 5.92 -7.58 -9.62
C TYR A 97 4.82 -8.57 -9.24
N ARG A 98 3.55 -8.20 -9.45
CA ARG A 98 2.37 -9.00 -9.08
C ARG A 98 2.49 -10.45 -9.54
N SER A 99 2.77 -10.67 -10.83
CA SER A 99 2.83 -12.04 -11.39
C SER A 99 3.86 -12.92 -10.70
N GLN A 100 4.98 -12.35 -10.24
CA GLN A 100 6.00 -13.08 -9.50
C GLN A 100 5.55 -13.39 -8.07
N LEU A 101 4.87 -12.45 -7.41
CA LEU A 101 4.44 -12.59 -6.02
C LEU A 101 3.17 -13.44 -5.85
N GLU A 102 2.26 -13.44 -6.82
CA GLU A 102 1.03 -14.25 -6.79
C GLU A 102 1.27 -15.76 -6.78
N ALA A 103 2.46 -16.19 -7.22
CA ALA A 103 2.90 -17.57 -7.09
C ALA A 103 3.09 -18.02 -5.61
N CYS A 104 3.23 -17.07 -4.68
CA CYS A 104 3.58 -17.34 -3.28
C CYS A 104 2.64 -16.64 -2.27
N TYR A 105 2.01 -15.55 -2.66
CA TYR A 105 1.26 -14.65 -1.78
C TYR A 105 -0.09 -14.26 -2.37
N ARG A 106 -0.97 -13.74 -1.51
CA ARG A 106 -2.25 -13.17 -1.90
C ARG A 106 -2.16 -11.65 -1.91
N ILE A 107 -2.59 -11.03 -3.00
CA ILE A 107 -2.53 -9.58 -3.20
C ILE A 107 -3.97 -9.04 -3.26
N PRO A 108 -4.47 -8.39 -2.19
CA PRO A 108 -5.90 -8.08 -2.03
C PRO A 108 -6.32 -6.74 -2.65
N PHE A 109 -5.57 -6.22 -3.63
CA PHE A 109 -5.80 -4.91 -4.24
C PHE A 109 -5.69 -5.00 -5.77
N SER A 110 -5.93 -3.88 -6.46
CA SER A 110 -6.08 -3.82 -7.92
C SER A 110 -4.78 -3.99 -8.71
N GLU A 111 -4.91 -4.13 -10.02
CA GLU A 111 -3.80 -4.16 -10.97
C GLU A 111 -3.04 -2.83 -11.04
N LEU A 112 -1.79 -2.87 -11.52
CA LEU A 112 -0.91 -1.71 -11.63
C LEU A 112 -1.55 -0.55 -12.39
N SER A 113 -2.26 -0.83 -13.49
CA SER A 113 -2.92 0.21 -14.30
C SER A 113 -3.97 0.99 -13.53
N VAL A 114 -4.71 0.34 -12.62
CA VAL A 114 -5.72 0.98 -11.78
C VAL A 114 -5.05 1.79 -10.67
N ILE A 115 -4.00 1.24 -10.07
CA ILE A 115 -3.23 1.92 -9.03
C ILE A 115 -2.59 3.20 -9.60
N ASP A 116 -1.89 3.10 -10.73
CA ASP A 116 -1.25 4.23 -11.41
C ASP A 116 -2.25 5.33 -11.79
N ALA A 117 -3.46 4.96 -12.20
CA ALA A 117 -4.51 5.91 -12.55
C ALA A 117 -5.03 6.70 -11.33
N VAL A 118 -5.10 6.05 -10.16
CA VAL A 118 -5.61 6.65 -8.92
C VAL A 118 -4.56 7.49 -8.20
N LEU A 119 -3.28 7.12 -8.27
CA LEU A 119 -2.20 7.87 -7.61
C LEU A 119 -1.89 9.20 -8.32
N ASP A 120 -1.91 9.24 -9.66
CA ASP A 120 -1.82 10.52 -10.38
C ASP A 120 -3.12 11.31 -10.21
N LYS A 121 -3.07 12.32 -9.35
CA LYS A 121 -4.24 13.18 -9.03
C LYS A 121 -4.88 13.80 -10.28
N ARG A 122 -4.12 14.10 -11.34
CA ARG A 122 -4.69 14.64 -12.58
C ARG A 122 -5.51 13.59 -13.29
N ARG A 123 -5.00 12.35 -13.39
CA ARG A 123 -5.73 11.22 -13.97
C ARG A 123 -6.96 10.88 -13.14
N LEU A 124 -6.80 10.76 -11.81
CA LEU A 124 -7.91 10.51 -10.90
C LEU A 124 -9.06 11.51 -11.07
N TYR A 125 -8.78 12.82 -11.12
CA TYR A 125 -9.83 13.82 -11.31
C TYR A 125 -10.41 13.81 -12.73
N ALA A 126 -9.60 13.57 -13.76
CA ALA A 126 -10.09 13.44 -15.13
C ALA A 126 -11.04 12.24 -15.28
N ASP A 127 -10.66 11.10 -14.71
CA ASP A 127 -11.45 9.87 -14.72
C ASP A 127 -12.74 10.04 -13.90
N ALA A 128 -12.66 10.63 -12.71
CA ALA A 128 -13.83 10.92 -11.90
C ALA A 128 -14.83 11.84 -12.64
N HIS A 129 -14.33 12.88 -13.31
CA HIS A 129 -15.16 13.74 -14.15
C HIS A 129 -15.79 12.97 -15.31
N HIS A 130 -15.02 12.14 -16.03
CA HIS A 130 -15.52 11.34 -17.14
C HIS A 130 -16.60 10.34 -16.72
N LEU A 131 -16.46 9.76 -15.53
CA LEU A 131 -17.41 8.81 -14.94
C LEU A 131 -18.62 9.49 -14.28
N GLY A 132 -18.71 10.82 -14.28
CA GLY A 132 -19.78 11.57 -13.64
C GLY A 132 -19.76 11.52 -12.11
N ILE A 133 -18.61 11.20 -11.51
CA ILE A 133 -18.43 11.18 -10.05
C ILE A 133 -18.29 12.64 -9.58
N PRO A 134 -19.11 13.10 -8.61
CA PRO A 134 -19.00 14.45 -8.08
C PRO A 134 -17.63 14.71 -7.45
N ILE A 135 -16.91 15.70 -7.96
CA ILE A 135 -15.62 16.16 -7.45
C ILE A 135 -15.63 17.68 -7.24
N PRO A 136 -14.80 18.21 -6.32
CA PRO A 136 -14.58 19.65 -6.23
C PRO A 136 -14.06 20.20 -7.58
N LYS A 137 -14.50 21.41 -7.96
CA LYS A 137 -14.01 22.07 -9.16
C LYS A 137 -12.48 22.17 -9.09
N THR A 138 -11.82 21.47 -10.01
CA THR A 138 -10.37 21.31 -10.02
C THR A 138 -9.81 21.89 -11.31
N PHE A 139 -8.67 22.57 -11.21
CA PHE A 139 -8.01 23.21 -12.33
C PHE A 139 -6.57 22.71 -12.45
N THR A 140 -6.08 22.57 -13.67
CA THR A 140 -4.66 22.32 -13.94
C THR A 140 -3.96 23.66 -14.18
N LEU A 141 -2.85 23.90 -13.50
CA LEU A 141 -2.12 25.17 -13.56
C LEU A 141 -1.15 25.25 -14.75
N ASN A 142 -1.65 25.07 -15.98
CA ASN A 142 -0.84 25.22 -17.20
C ASN A 142 -0.42 26.69 -17.43
N ASP A 143 -1.35 27.63 -17.18
CA ASP A 143 -1.07 29.06 -17.02
C ASP A 143 -1.63 29.52 -15.67
N PRO A 144 -0.77 29.63 -14.63
CA PRO A 144 -1.22 30.01 -13.29
C PRO A 144 -1.93 31.37 -13.24
N LYS A 145 -1.53 32.35 -14.06
CA LYS A 145 -2.10 33.71 -14.01
C LYS A 145 -3.50 33.75 -14.59
N ALA A 146 -3.72 33.07 -15.71
CA ALA A 146 -5.05 32.94 -16.31
C ALA A 146 -5.97 32.12 -15.40
N THR A 147 -5.50 30.95 -14.95
CA THR A 147 -6.29 30.03 -14.12
C THR A 147 -6.73 30.67 -12.80
N ALA A 148 -5.88 31.47 -12.17
CA ALA A 148 -6.21 32.17 -10.92
C ALA A 148 -7.44 33.08 -11.04
N ARG A 149 -7.76 33.59 -12.24
CA ARG A 149 -8.94 34.44 -12.48
C ARG A 149 -10.25 33.63 -12.50
N GLU A 150 -10.18 32.32 -12.73
CA GLU A 150 -11.34 31.42 -12.77
C GLU A 150 -11.62 30.72 -11.43
N ILE A 151 -10.67 30.78 -10.51
CA ILE A 151 -10.76 30.14 -9.20
C ILE A 151 -11.58 31.01 -8.25
N ARG A 152 -12.57 30.40 -7.60
CA ARG A 152 -13.26 30.99 -6.46
C ARG A 152 -12.48 30.65 -5.18
N TYR A 153 -12.12 31.67 -4.41
CA TYR A 153 -11.37 31.51 -3.17
C TYR A 153 -12.28 31.39 -1.94
N PRO A 154 -11.83 30.70 -0.86
CA PRO A 154 -10.52 30.05 -0.70
C PRO A 154 -10.38 28.78 -1.55
N ALA A 155 -9.13 28.48 -1.94
CA ALA A 155 -8.79 27.32 -2.76
C ALA A 155 -7.57 26.58 -2.19
N ILE A 156 -7.41 25.31 -2.55
CA ILE A 156 -6.28 24.46 -2.11
C ILE A 156 -5.39 24.18 -3.32
N VAL A 157 -4.09 24.46 -3.19
CA VAL A 157 -3.08 24.00 -4.14
C VAL A 157 -2.55 22.65 -3.67
N LYS A 158 -2.49 21.68 -4.58
CA LYS A 158 -1.95 20.34 -4.32
C LYS A 158 -0.94 19.96 -5.40
N PRO A 159 0.17 19.29 -5.08
CA PRO A 159 1.04 18.72 -6.09
C PRO A 159 0.32 17.59 -6.84
N ALA A 160 0.58 17.48 -8.14
CA ALA A 160 0.32 16.24 -8.89
C ALA A 160 1.50 15.29 -8.67
N GLU A 161 1.20 14.00 -8.54
CA GLU A 161 2.20 12.93 -8.60
C GLU A 161 2.52 12.59 -10.06
#